data_AF-A0A969SF98-F1
#
_entry.id   AF-A0A969SF98-F1
#
_cell.length_a   1.000
_cell.length_b   1.000
_cell.length_c   1.000
_cell.angle_alpha   90.00
_cell.angle_beta   90.00
_cell.angle_gamma   90.00
#
_symmetry.space_group_name_H-M   'P 1'
#
loop_
_entity.id
_entity.type
_entity.pdbx_description
1 polymer ?
#
loop_
_entity_poly.entity_id
_entity_poly.type
_entity_poly.pdbx_seq_one_letter_code
_entity_poly.pdbx_strand_id
1 'polypeptide(L)'
;LRPATLQLVDGSLPVQAGPAPLTLTPFDGARSTYNGFMIAVFLLVSSFLASWGVHRIATRATRRAPAWDCGFPDASPATQYTASSFGQPIRRVFGPIALRVRQQITMPPPGATAPAEFRLSMTDPVWALLYAPLARLVEFLSGQLNILQFLTIRRYLSLMFAALVLLLVVVVLWR
;
A
#
# COMPACT_ATOMS: atom_id res chain seq x y z
N LEU A 1 -25.64 -14.38 -4.10
CA LEU A 1 -26.61 -14.47 -2.98
C LEU A 1 -27.96 -15.09 -3.38
N ARG A 2 -28.40 -14.98 -4.64
CA ARG A 2 -29.67 -15.51 -5.18
C ARG A 2 -30.01 -17.00 -4.91
N PRO A 3 -29.07 -17.97 -4.85
CA PRO A 3 -29.45 -19.37 -4.64
C PRO A 3 -29.76 -19.73 -3.18
N ALA A 4 -29.18 -19.04 -2.20
CA ALA A 4 -29.35 -19.39 -0.78
C ALA A 4 -30.73 -18.98 -0.24
N THR A 5 -31.29 -17.85 -0.69
CA THR A 5 -32.58 -17.33 -0.19
C THR A 5 -33.77 -18.17 -0.66
N LEU A 6 -33.70 -18.73 -1.87
CA LEU A 6 -34.74 -19.61 -2.43
C LEU A 6 -34.85 -20.92 -1.65
N GLN A 7 -33.73 -21.48 -1.17
CA GLN A 7 -33.73 -22.74 -0.41
C GLN A 7 -34.25 -22.60 1.02
N LEU A 8 -34.23 -21.39 1.59
CA LEU A 8 -34.53 -21.16 3.02
C LEU A 8 -35.89 -20.51 3.27
N VAL A 9 -36.42 -19.73 2.31
CA VAL A 9 -37.62 -18.90 2.52
C VAL A 9 -38.67 -19.09 1.43
N ASP A 10 -38.41 -19.95 0.43
CA ASP A 10 -39.29 -20.24 -0.71
C ASP A 10 -39.83 -18.96 -1.40
N GLY A 11 -39.03 -17.89 -1.32
CA GLY A 11 -39.39 -16.55 -1.74
C GLY A 11 -38.25 -15.88 -2.47
N SER A 12 -38.54 -15.33 -3.65
CA SER A 12 -37.61 -14.46 -4.37
C SER A 12 -38.05 -13.00 -4.24
N LEU A 13 -37.09 -12.10 -4.06
CA LEU A 13 -37.34 -10.67 -4.29
C LEU A 13 -37.80 -10.49 -5.75
N PRO A 14 -38.84 -9.67 -6.01
CA PRO A 14 -39.30 -9.40 -7.38
C PRO A 14 -38.15 -8.87 -8.23
N VAL A 15 -38.11 -9.27 -9.50
CA VAL A 15 -37.10 -8.81 -10.47
C VAL A 15 -37.23 -7.30 -10.59
N GLN A 16 -36.29 -6.58 -9.95
CA GLN A 16 -36.15 -5.15 -10.12
C GLN A 16 -35.58 -4.91 -11.52
N ALA A 17 -36.46 -4.59 -12.48
CA ALA A 17 -36.03 -3.95 -13.71
C ALA A 17 -35.26 -2.69 -13.30
N GLY A 18 -33.97 -2.65 -13.61
CA GLY A 18 -33.13 -1.51 -13.28
C GLY A 18 -33.74 -0.22 -13.84
N PRO A 19 -33.54 0.93 -13.19
CA PRO A 19 -34.07 2.20 -13.65
C PRO A 19 -33.68 2.44 -15.12
N ALA A 20 -34.57 3.09 -15.89
CA ALA A 20 -34.27 3.51 -17.25
C ALA A 20 -32.96 4.32 -17.27
N PRO A 21 -32.12 4.19 -18.31
CA PRO A 21 -30.91 4.98 -18.42
C PRO A 21 -31.23 6.47 -18.25
N LEU A 22 -30.46 7.17 -17.40
CA LEU A 22 -30.65 8.57 -16.95
C LEU A 22 -31.65 8.81 -15.81
N THR A 23 -32.14 7.77 -15.12
CA THR A 23 -33.03 7.93 -13.96
C THR A 23 -32.27 7.73 -12.63
N LEU A 24 -32.38 8.71 -11.72
CA LEU A 24 -31.75 8.70 -10.38
C LEU A 24 -32.61 8.05 -9.28
N THR A 25 -33.76 7.46 -9.61
CA THR A 25 -34.65 6.88 -8.60
C THR A 25 -34.12 5.51 -8.16
N PRO A 26 -33.71 5.35 -6.88
CA PRO A 26 -33.10 4.09 -6.45
C PRO A 26 -34.15 2.97 -6.35
N PHE A 27 -35.42 3.27 -6.04
CA PHE A 27 -36.53 2.30 -5.96
C PHE A 27 -37.89 2.99 -6.19
N ASP A 28 -38.86 2.21 -6.69
CA ASP A 28 -40.31 2.45 -6.85
C ASP A 28 -40.77 3.91 -7.03
N GLY A 29 -41.25 4.25 -8.23
CA GLY A 29 -41.67 5.61 -8.61
C GLY A 29 -42.76 6.21 -7.70
N ALA A 30 -43.50 5.38 -6.96
CA ALA A 30 -44.51 5.81 -5.99
C ALA A 30 -43.93 6.47 -4.72
N ARG A 31 -42.65 6.27 -4.39
CA ARG A 31 -41.99 6.84 -3.19
C ARG A 31 -40.88 7.84 -3.51
N SER A 32 -40.55 8.02 -4.79
CA SER A 32 -39.51 8.97 -5.19
C SER A 32 -40.10 10.37 -5.34
N THR A 33 -40.01 11.17 -4.28
CA THR A 33 -40.51 12.55 -4.23
C THR A 33 -39.71 13.52 -5.12
N TYR A 34 -38.55 13.09 -5.67
CA TYR A 34 -37.67 13.96 -6.44
C TYR A 34 -37.38 13.41 -7.84
N ASN A 35 -37.74 14.20 -8.85
CA ASN A 35 -37.42 13.91 -10.25
C ASN A 35 -35.95 14.26 -10.55
N GLY A 36 -35.15 13.27 -10.95
CA GLY A 36 -33.72 13.43 -11.25
C GLY A 36 -33.41 14.48 -12.34
N PHE A 37 -34.29 14.61 -13.34
CA PHE A 37 -34.18 15.66 -14.35
C PHE A 37 -34.37 17.05 -13.74
N MET A 38 -35.32 17.19 -12.80
CA MET A 38 -35.59 18.44 -12.11
C MET A 38 -34.42 18.83 -11.19
N ILE A 39 -33.79 17.85 -10.53
CA ILE A 39 -32.54 18.05 -9.78
C ILE A 39 -31.43 18.51 -10.73
N ALA A 40 -31.26 17.86 -11.88
CA ALA A 40 -30.22 18.23 -12.84
C ALA A 40 -30.43 19.66 -13.38
N VAL A 41 -31.66 20.03 -13.75
CA VAL A 41 -32.01 21.39 -14.17
C VAL A 41 -31.74 22.39 -13.05
N PHE A 42 -32.15 22.08 -11.81
CA PHE A 42 -31.88 22.94 -10.67
C PHE A 42 -30.38 23.15 -10.42
N LEU A 43 -29.58 22.08 -10.48
CA LEU A 43 -28.12 22.15 -10.34
C LEU A 43 -27.49 22.98 -11.46
N LEU A 44 -27.93 22.81 -12.70
CA LEU A 44 -27.42 23.59 -13.84
C LEU A 44 -27.77 25.07 -13.71
N VAL A 45 -29.03 25.38 -13.42
CA VAL A 45 -29.51 26.77 -13.27
C VAL A 45 -28.83 27.43 -12.08
N SER A 46 -28.78 26.78 -10.92
CA SER A 46 -28.11 27.33 -9.73
C SER A 46 -26.60 27.53 -9.94
N SER A 47 -25.91 26.56 -10.56
CA SER A 47 -24.49 26.69 -10.89
C SER A 47 -24.23 27.81 -11.90
N PHE A 48 -25.09 27.95 -12.91
CA PHE A 48 -24.99 29.03 -13.89
C PHE A 48 -25.21 30.40 -13.25
N LEU A 49 -26.28 30.58 -12.46
CA LEU A 49 -26.54 31.83 -11.76
C LEU A 49 -25.42 32.17 -10.77
N ALA A 50 -24.92 31.19 -10.02
CA ALA A 50 -23.82 31.39 -9.09
C ALA A 50 -22.54 31.80 -9.82
N SER A 51 -22.17 31.10 -10.90
CA SER A 51 -21.00 31.44 -11.72
C SER A 51 -21.14 32.82 -12.36
N TRP A 52 -22.29 33.12 -12.97
CA TRP A 52 -22.57 34.42 -13.56
C TRP A 52 -22.50 35.55 -12.52
N GLY A 53 -23.09 35.34 -11.35
CA GLY A 53 -23.06 36.29 -10.22
C GLY A 53 -21.63 36.51 -9.71
N VAL A 54 -20.86 35.44 -9.50
CA VAL A 54 -19.45 35.53 -9.10
C VAL A 54 -18.65 36.29 -10.16
N HIS A 55 -18.80 36.00 -11.45
CA HIS A 55 -18.05 36.70 -12.50
C HIS A 55 -18.44 38.17 -12.69
N ARG A 56 -19.68 38.55 -12.38
CA ARG A 56 -20.19 39.94 -12.48
C ARG A 56 -19.88 40.77 -11.24
N ILE A 57 -20.00 40.19 -10.05
CA ILE A 57 -19.98 40.91 -8.77
C ILE A 57 -18.62 40.75 -8.07
N ALA A 58 -17.95 39.60 -8.19
CA ALA A 58 -16.72 39.36 -7.46
C ALA A 58 -15.57 40.20 -8.00
N THR A 59 -14.78 40.74 -7.07
CA THR A 59 -13.59 41.50 -7.41
C THR A 59 -12.53 40.57 -7.99
N ARG A 60 -11.97 40.92 -9.15
CA ARG A 60 -10.84 40.20 -9.77
C ARG A 60 -9.49 40.50 -9.11
N ALA A 61 -9.48 41.37 -8.10
CA ALA A 61 -8.27 41.75 -7.38
C ALA A 61 -7.80 40.58 -6.53
N THR A 62 -6.59 40.10 -6.80
CA THR A 62 -5.92 39.11 -5.96
C THR A 62 -5.17 39.83 -4.84
N ARG A 63 -5.50 39.52 -3.59
CA ARG A 63 -4.73 39.99 -2.43
C ARG A 63 -3.66 38.94 -2.11
N ARG A 64 -2.40 39.39 -2.01
CA ARG A 64 -1.37 38.56 -1.36
C ARG A 64 -1.59 38.63 0.15
N ALA A 65 -1.83 37.47 0.74
CA ALA A 65 -1.88 37.27 2.18
C ALA A 65 -0.91 36.12 2.52
N PRO A 66 -0.47 36.01 3.78
CA PRO A 66 0.21 34.80 4.24
C PRO A 66 -0.61 33.56 3.89
N ALA A 67 0.07 32.45 3.59
CA ALA A 67 -0.61 31.18 3.41
C ALA A 67 -1.32 30.78 4.71
N TRP A 68 -2.46 30.10 4.59
CA TRP A 68 -3.12 29.50 5.74
C TRP A 68 -2.18 28.49 6.40
N ASP A 69 -1.82 28.74 7.65
CA ASP A 69 -0.76 28.04 8.39
C ASP A 69 -1.30 26.99 9.38
N CYS A 70 -2.59 26.66 9.29
CA CYS A 70 -3.28 25.74 10.20
C CYS A 70 -3.14 26.11 11.69
N GLY A 71 -2.87 27.38 12.01
CA GLY A 71 -2.67 27.85 13.38
C GLY A 71 -1.22 27.80 13.88
N PHE A 72 -0.25 27.54 13.01
CA PHE A 72 1.18 27.53 13.34
C PHE A 72 1.96 28.52 12.48
N PRO A 73 2.11 29.78 12.93
CA PRO A 73 2.69 30.87 12.12
C PRO A 73 4.18 30.71 11.84
N ASP A 74 4.87 29.86 12.58
CA ASP A 74 6.29 29.62 12.41
C ASP A 74 6.55 28.32 11.62
N ALA A 75 7.21 28.45 10.48
CA ALA A 75 7.48 27.35 9.55
C ALA A 75 8.63 26.47 10.07
N SER A 76 8.41 25.79 11.20
CA SER A 76 9.37 24.85 11.76
C SER A 76 9.26 23.46 11.12
N PRO A 77 10.36 22.70 10.96
CA PRO A 77 10.28 21.30 10.57
C PRO A 77 9.47 20.42 11.55
N ALA A 78 9.36 20.84 12.81
CA ALA A 78 8.60 20.13 13.84
C ALA A 78 7.08 20.20 13.64
N THR A 79 6.59 21.25 12.97
CA THR A 79 5.16 21.44 12.65
C THR A 79 4.79 20.88 11.27
N GLN A 80 5.77 20.35 10.53
CA GLN A 80 5.56 19.82 9.19
C GLN A 80 5.35 18.30 9.18
N TYR A 81 4.71 17.82 8.12
CA TYR A 81 4.63 16.39 7.85
C TYR A 81 6.02 15.80 7.65
N THR A 82 6.28 14.70 8.33
CA THR A 82 7.56 13.98 8.22
C THR A 82 7.48 12.90 7.14
N ALA A 83 8.62 12.31 6.77
CA ALA A 83 8.66 11.14 5.89
C ALA A 83 7.76 10.00 6.38
N SER A 84 7.56 9.88 7.70
CA SER A 84 6.64 8.89 8.27
C SER A 84 5.19 9.19 7.86
N SER A 85 4.75 10.45 7.88
CA SER A 85 3.42 10.87 7.44
C SER A 85 3.19 10.60 5.95
N PHE A 86 4.14 10.98 5.10
CA PHE A 86 4.05 10.74 3.64
C PHE A 86 4.04 9.26 3.27
N GLY A 87 4.82 8.43 3.98
CA GLY A 87 4.84 6.98 3.74
C GLY A 87 3.65 6.22 4.33
N GLN A 88 2.79 6.86 5.13
CA GLN A 88 1.69 6.17 5.82
C GLN A 88 0.71 5.46 4.88
N PRO A 89 0.22 6.07 3.77
CA PRO A 89 -0.72 5.40 2.87
C PRO A 89 -0.09 4.15 2.25
N ILE A 90 1.16 4.25 1.81
CA ILE A 90 1.92 3.12 1.24
C ILE A 90 2.05 2.01 2.27
N ARG A 91 2.43 2.33 3.51
CA ARG A 91 2.55 1.32 4.58
C ARG A 91 1.20 0.71 4.97
N ARG A 92 0.09 1.45 4.91
CA ARG A 92 -1.24 0.90 5.17
C ARG A 92 -1.71 -0.06 4.08
N VAL A 93 -1.42 0.27 2.82
CA VAL A 93 -1.85 -0.55 1.66
C VAL A 93 -0.93 -1.77 1.49
N PHE A 94 0.39 -1.56 1.49
CA PHE A 94 1.36 -2.61 1.16
C PHE A 94 1.99 -3.26 2.39
N GLY A 95 1.89 -2.67 3.57
CA GLY A 95 2.48 -3.20 4.80
C GLY A 95 2.05 -4.63 5.16
N PRO A 96 0.75 -4.99 5.07
CA PRO A 96 0.29 -6.35 5.32
C PRO A 96 0.78 -7.38 4.28
N ILE A 97 0.98 -6.95 3.04
CA ILE A 97 1.25 -7.84 1.90
C ILE A 97 2.74 -8.06 1.72
N ALA A 98 3.54 -6.99 1.77
CA ALA A 98 4.92 -7.03 1.29
C ALA A 98 5.98 -6.84 2.39
N LEU A 99 5.67 -6.14 3.49
CA LEU A 99 6.72 -5.56 4.35
C LEU A 99 6.57 -5.86 5.86
N ARG A 100 5.65 -6.76 6.23
CA ARG A 100 5.33 -7.13 7.63
C ARG A 100 5.35 -5.93 8.59
N VAL A 101 4.75 -4.81 8.17
CA VAL A 101 4.82 -3.54 8.89
C VAL A 101 3.96 -3.61 10.15
N ARG A 102 4.51 -3.23 11.30
CA ARG A 102 3.75 -3.01 12.54
C ARG A 102 3.88 -1.56 12.98
N GLN A 103 2.73 -0.91 13.13
CA GLN A 103 2.62 0.48 13.56
C GLN A 103 1.83 0.54 14.88
N GLN A 104 2.40 1.17 15.89
CA GLN A 104 1.74 1.45 17.16
C GLN A 104 1.65 2.96 17.35
N ILE A 105 0.43 3.43 17.62
CA ILE A 105 0.14 4.83 17.91
C ILE A 105 -0.49 4.88 19.30
N THR A 106 0.13 5.64 20.19
CA THR A 106 -0.43 5.95 21.50
C THR A 106 -0.82 7.42 21.50
N MET A 107 -2.13 7.70 21.49
CA MET A 107 -2.64 9.05 21.69
C MET A 107 -3.08 9.22 23.15
N PRO A 108 -2.52 10.21 23.88
CA PRO A 108 -3.00 10.57 25.19
C PRO A 108 -4.44 11.11 25.10
N PRO A 109 -5.25 10.93 26.17
CA PRO A 109 -6.59 11.50 26.20
C PRO A 109 -6.54 13.04 26.18
N PRO A 110 -7.61 13.71 25.71
CA PRO A 110 -7.70 15.17 25.72
C PRO A 110 -7.43 15.73 27.12
N GLY A 111 -6.53 16.72 27.21
CA GLY A 111 -6.13 17.35 28.48
C GLY A 111 -4.96 16.69 29.21
N ALA A 112 -4.47 15.52 28.76
CA ALA A 112 -3.23 14.96 29.26
C ALA A 112 -2.01 15.67 28.65
N THR A 113 -0.97 15.87 29.46
CA THR A 113 0.29 16.52 29.05
C THR A 113 1.32 15.56 28.46
N ALA A 114 1.02 14.25 28.46
CA ALA A 114 1.89 13.25 27.89
C ALA A 114 2.01 13.45 26.36
N PRO A 115 3.20 13.24 25.77
CA PRO A 115 3.35 13.30 24.32
C PRO A 115 2.68 12.10 23.65
N ALA A 116 2.23 12.28 22.41
CA ALA A 116 1.83 11.15 21.58
C ALA A 116 3.05 10.33 21.16
N GLU A 117 2.97 9.01 21.26
CA GLU A 117 4.03 8.10 20.84
C GLU A 117 3.68 7.41 19.51
N PHE A 118 4.66 7.39 18.60
CA PHE A 118 4.58 6.67 17.34
C PHE A 118 5.76 5.70 17.24
N ARG A 119 5.49 4.40 17.14
CA ARG A 119 6.50 3.36 16.90
C ARG A 119 6.22 2.63 15.60
N LEU A 120 7.24 2.54 14.76
CA LEU A 120 7.21 1.83 13.49
C LEU A 120 8.27 0.74 13.50
N SER A 121 7.86 -0.50 13.25
CA SER A 121 8.78 -1.60 12.96
C SER A 121 8.42 -2.21 11.62
N MET A 122 9.45 -2.48 10.83
CA MET A 122 9.33 -3.03 9.49
C MET A 122 10.37 -4.14 9.35
N THR A 123 9.96 -5.25 8.78
CA THR A 123 10.83 -6.40 8.54
C THR A 123 10.66 -6.84 7.11
N ASP A 124 11.75 -6.87 6.36
CA ASP A 124 11.73 -7.37 4.99
C ASP A 124 11.58 -8.91 4.99
N PRO A 125 10.45 -9.45 4.51
CA PRO A 125 10.27 -10.88 4.43
C PRO A 125 11.17 -11.53 3.38
N VAL A 126 11.54 -10.83 2.31
CA VAL A 126 12.45 -11.36 1.27
C VAL A 126 13.84 -11.56 1.86
N TRP A 127 14.32 -10.59 2.65
CA TRP A 127 15.57 -10.75 3.37
C TRP A 127 15.55 -11.97 4.29
N ALA A 128 14.51 -12.10 5.11
CA ALA A 128 14.40 -13.18 6.08
C ALA A 128 14.22 -14.58 5.45
N LEU A 129 13.48 -14.66 4.34
CA LEU A 129 13.11 -15.93 3.70
C LEU A 129 14.08 -16.37 2.60
N LEU A 130 14.78 -15.45 1.93
CA LEU A 130 15.65 -15.76 0.80
C LEU A 130 17.12 -15.48 1.14
N TYR A 131 17.44 -14.24 1.49
CA TYR A 131 18.84 -13.84 1.70
C TYR A 131 19.44 -14.48 2.95
N ALA A 132 18.75 -14.46 4.09
CA ALA A 132 19.24 -15.02 5.33
C ALA A 132 19.54 -16.53 5.27
N PRO A 133 18.69 -17.41 4.70
CA PRO A 133 19.06 -18.82 4.54
C PRO A 133 20.16 -19.03 3.49
N LEU A 134 20.18 -18.26 2.40
CA LEU A 134 21.25 -18.34 1.41
C LEU A 134 22.60 -17.97 2.01
N ALA A 135 22.66 -16.86 2.76
CA ALA A 135 23.87 -16.42 3.47
C ALA A 135 24.35 -17.51 4.43
N ARG A 136 23.45 -18.09 5.24
CA ARG A 136 23.77 -19.20 6.14
C ARG A 136 24.27 -20.44 5.39
N LEU A 137 23.71 -20.74 4.21
CA LEU A 137 24.17 -21.85 3.39
C LEU A 137 25.59 -21.59 2.86
N VAL A 138 25.86 -20.38 2.37
CA VAL A 138 27.19 -19.98 1.90
C VAL A 138 28.21 -20.03 3.03
N GLU A 139 27.87 -19.52 4.22
CA GLU A 139 28.70 -19.61 5.41
C GLU A 139 28.97 -21.07 5.81
N PHE A 140 27.94 -21.92 5.78
CA PHE A 140 28.10 -23.35 6.06
C PHE A 140 29.02 -24.03 5.06
N LEU A 141 28.80 -23.82 3.76
CA LEU A 141 29.65 -24.38 2.70
C LEU A 141 31.08 -23.86 2.79
N SER A 142 31.25 -22.57 3.07
CA SER A 142 32.56 -21.96 3.30
C SER A 142 33.27 -22.62 4.49
N GLY A 143 32.56 -22.86 5.59
CA GLY A 143 33.09 -23.57 6.76
C GLY A 143 33.51 -25.01 6.44
N GLN A 144 32.71 -25.75 5.66
CA GLN A 144 33.07 -27.10 5.21
C GLN A 144 34.30 -27.09 4.29
N LEU A 145 34.36 -26.14 3.35
CA LEU A 145 35.50 -25.99 2.45
C LEU A 145 36.78 -25.57 3.19
N ASN A 146 36.64 -24.81 4.28
CA ASN A 146 37.78 -24.42 5.11
C ASN A 146 38.51 -25.64 5.70
N ILE A 147 37.81 -26.75 5.94
CA ILE A 147 38.44 -28.00 6.40
C ILE A 147 39.45 -28.54 5.38
N LEU A 148 39.25 -28.27 4.08
CA LEU A 148 40.20 -28.69 3.03
C LEU A 148 41.58 -28.01 3.17
N GLN A 149 41.66 -26.85 3.81
CA GLN A 149 42.92 -26.13 4.00
C GLN A 149 43.87 -26.82 4.99
N PHE A 150 43.33 -27.65 5.90
CA PHE A 150 44.11 -28.35 6.93
C PHE A 150 44.43 -29.81 6.57
N LEU A 151 44.36 -30.19 5.29
CA LEU A 151 44.68 -31.55 4.84
C LEU A 151 46.18 -31.82 4.92
N THR A 152 46.54 -33.05 5.28
CA THR A 152 47.93 -33.52 5.19
C THR A 152 48.42 -33.48 3.75
N ILE A 153 49.73 -33.28 3.56
CA ILE A 153 50.37 -33.15 2.23
C ILE A 153 49.94 -34.27 1.26
N ARG A 154 49.86 -35.52 1.74
CA ARG A 154 49.43 -36.66 0.91
C ARG A 154 48.00 -36.51 0.39
N ARG A 155 47.05 -36.06 1.21
CA ARG A 155 45.65 -35.86 0.80
C ARG A 155 45.49 -34.70 -0.17
N TYR A 156 46.26 -33.63 0.03
CA TYR A 156 46.29 -32.49 -0.88
C TYR A 156 46.77 -32.90 -2.29
N LEU A 157 47.89 -33.64 -2.38
CA LEU A 157 48.41 -34.14 -3.65
C LEU A 157 47.43 -35.06 -4.37
N SER A 158 46.76 -35.97 -3.64
CA SER A 158 45.74 -36.84 -4.25
C SER A 158 44.54 -36.06 -4.79
N LEU A 159 44.12 -34.99 -4.10
CA LEU A 159 43.01 -34.14 -4.54
C LEU A 159 43.37 -33.38 -5.83
N MET A 160 44.59 -32.82 -5.89
CA MET A 160 45.10 -32.16 -7.09
C MET A 160 45.18 -33.11 -8.29
N PHE A 161 45.72 -34.33 -8.09
CA PHE A 161 45.78 -35.34 -9.14
C PHE A 161 44.37 -35.73 -9.64
N ALA A 162 43.44 -35.97 -8.72
CA ALA A 162 42.05 -36.29 -9.07
C ALA A 162 41.35 -35.14 -9.83
N ALA A 163 41.56 -33.88 -9.42
CA ALA A 163 41.03 -32.71 -10.10
C ALA A 163 41.56 -32.59 -11.55
N LEU A 164 42.85 -32.89 -11.78
CA LEU A 164 43.45 -32.91 -13.12
C LEU A 164 42.87 -34.01 -14.00
N VAL A 165 42.72 -35.23 -13.47
CA VAL A 165 42.09 -36.35 -14.20
C VAL A 165 40.64 -36.02 -14.55
N LEU A 166 39.88 -35.48 -13.60
CA LEU A 166 38.49 -35.07 -13.82
C LEU A 166 38.39 -34.00 -14.90
N LEU A 167 39.25 -32.98 -14.86
CA LEU A 167 39.32 -31.94 -15.88
C LEU A 167 39.59 -32.54 -17.27
N LEU A 168 40.54 -33.48 -17.36
CA LEU A 168 40.86 -34.17 -18.61
C LEU A 168 39.66 -34.95 -19.16
N VAL A 169 38.95 -35.68 -18.30
CA VAL A 169 37.73 -36.43 -18.67
C VAL A 169 36.63 -35.49 -19.17
N VAL A 170 36.39 -34.37 -18.47
CA VAL A 170 35.39 -33.38 -18.89
C VAL A 170 35.73 -32.81 -20.27
N VAL A 171 37.00 -32.48 -20.52
CA VAL A 171 37.45 -31.96 -21.82
C VAL A 171 37.30 -33.00 -22.93
N VAL A 172 37.59 -34.28 -22.66
CA VAL A 172 37.41 -35.37 -23.62
C VAL A 172 35.94 -35.64 -23.91
N LEU A 173 35.07 -35.56 -22.91
CA LEU A 173 33.61 -35.73 -23.08
C LEU A 173 32.93 -34.57 -23.81
N TRP A 174 33.53 -33.37 -23.76
CA TRP A 174 33.04 -32.17 -24.46
C TRP A 174 33.57 -32.02 -25.89
N ARG A 175 34.55 -32.84 -26.29
CA ARG A 175 35.02 -32.97 -27.67
C ARG A 175 34.27 -34.09 -28.37
#